data_AF-A0AAE1EDC5-F1
#
_entry.id   AF-A0AAE1EDC5-F1
#
_cell.length_a   1.000
_cell.length_b   1.000
_cell.length_c   1.000
_cell.angle_alpha   90.00
_cell.angle_beta   90.00
_cell.angle_gamma   90.00
#
_symmetry.space_group_name_H-M   'P 1'
#
loop_
_entity.id
_entity.type
_entity.pdbx_description
1 polymer ?
#
loop_
_entity_poly.entity_id
_entity_poly.type
_entity_poly.pdbx_seq_one_letter_code
_entity_poly.pdbx_strand_id
1 'polypeptide(L)'
;MSEAELIDLEEIVRDYAGGFLDSHQKKDADLKNPIIDWSRMFVTYGDATYAAPVAPPVPVSHVLFSAVFANNTPSPQTYALRTERQTKSSCTVSFSKTYSFGVAISLRLTPPNPVIEANSGFKSDFTNSKGQSQTFERQLVWSVDNSITVPPGFQTKAELVIKEDNYDGQFEVPCFFEGTILVTYENKRREHVGTVREHVKKIFAKQRGFTTDDQGRPKFIVKGCCKCRFGVEQSVNLTETPLADENVE
;
A
#
# COMPACT_ATOMS: atom_id res chain seq x y z
N MET A 1 20.81 -1.81 3.55
CA MET A 1 19.60 -2.20 2.81
C MET A 1 19.95 -3.43 2.02
N SER A 2 19.29 -4.56 2.27
CA SER A 2 19.47 -5.76 1.45
C SER A 2 18.95 -5.49 0.03
N GLU A 3 19.65 -6.00 -0.98
CA GLU A 3 19.24 -5.93 -2.37
C GLU A 3 17.83 -6.56 -2.55
N ALA A 4 16.96 -5.91 -3.32
CA ALA A 4 15.61 -6.40 -3.55
C ALA A 4 15.67 -7.70 -4.39
N GLU A 5 15.10 -8.78 -3.88
CA GLU A 5 15.05 -10.07 -4.59
C GLU A 5 13.85 -10.07 -5.55
N LEU A 6 14.11 -9.84 -6.84
CA LEU A 6 13.12 -9.99 -7.92
C LEU A 6 13.36 -11.32 -8.64
N ILE A 7 12.35 -12.19 -8.67
CA ILE A 7 12.39 -13.44 -9.43
C ILE A 7 11.67 -13.26 -10.77
N ASP A 8 12.39 -13.44 -11.86
CA ASP A 8 11.80 -13.46 -13.21
C ASP A 8 11.24 -14.86 -13.52
N LEU A 9 9.90 -14.99 -13.53
CA LEU A 9 9.27 -16.27 -13.85
C LEU A 9 9.35 -16.58 -15.34
N GLU A 10 9.51 -15.59 -16.23
CA GLU A 10 9.73 -15.86 -17.66
C GLU A 10 11.04 -16.61 -17.88
N GLU A 11 12.10 -16.20 -17.17
CA GLU A 11 13.39 -16.90 -17.21
C GLU A 11 13.26 -18.34 -16.73
N ILE A 12 12.63 -18.56 -15.57
CA ILE A 12 12.40 -19.91 -15.02
C ILE A 12 11.62 -20.80 -16.00
N VAL A 13 10.54 -20.27 -16.58
CA VAL A 13 9.68 -21.02 -17.51
C VAL A 13 10.41 -21.33 -18.81
N ARG A 14 11.14 -20.35 -19.37
CA ARG A 14 11.93 -20.51 -20.59
C ARG A 14 13.00 -21.57 -20.42
N ASP A 15 13.74 -21.55 -19.31
CA ASP A 15 14.82 -22.51 -19.05
C ASP A 15 14.27 -23.92 -18.85
N TYR A 16 13.16 -24.03 -18.11
CA TYR A 16 12.49 -25.31 -17.90
C TYR A 16 11.99 -25.91 -19.23
N ALA A 17 11.28 -25.13 -20.04
CA ALA A 17 10.72 -25.59 -21.32
C ALA A 17 11.80 -25.90 -22.35
N GLY A 18 12.89 -25.12 -22.39
CA GLY A 18 14.02 -25.35 -23.29
C GLY A 18 14.69 -26.71 -23.06
N GLY A 19 14.57 -27.27 -21.85
CA GLY A 19 15.02 -28.62 -21.52
C GLY A 19 14.34 -29.74 -22.33
N PHE A 20 13.11 -29.53 -22.80
CA PHE A 20 12.31 -30.53 -23.50
C PHE A 20 12.56 -30.60 -25.01
N LEU A 21 13.23 -29.58 -25.58
CA LEU A 21 13.58 -29.57 -26.99
C LEU A 21 14.79 -30.49 -27.25
N ASP A 22 14.71 -31.25 -28.33
CA ASP A 22 15.84 -32.06 -28.79
C ASP A 22 16.96 -31.18 -29.42
N SER A 23 18.09 -31.81 -29.75
CA SER A 23 19.26 -31.12 -30.31
C SER A 23 19.02 -30.45 -31.67
N HIS A 24 18.07 -30.95 -32.47
CA HIS A 24 17.72 -30.36 -33.76
C HIS A 24 16.79 -29.16 -33.55
N GLN A 25 15.74 -29.33 -32.74
CA GLN A 25 14.81 -28.27 -32.37
C GLN A 25 15.52 -27.09 -31.70
N LYS A 26 16.48 -27.33 -30.81
CA LYS A 26 17.28 -26.27 -30.15
C LYS A 26 18.10 -25.43 -31.14
N LYS A 27 18.53 -26.01 -32.26
CA LYS A 27 19.30 -25.28 -33.29
C LYS A 27 18.42 -24.40 -34.16
N ASP A 28 17.16 -24.80 -34.37
CA ASP A 28 16.22 -24.10 -35.23
C ASP A 28 15.37 -23.05 -34.46
N ALA A 29 15.07 -23.31 -33.19
CA ALA A 29 14.26 -22.43 -32.33
C ALA A 29 14.97 -21.13 -31.91
N ASP A 30 14.22 -20.03 -31.84
CA ASP A 30 14.58 -18.85 -31.05
C ASP A 30 14.35 -19.15 -29.56
N LEU A 31 15.40 -19.67 -28.91
CA LEU A 31 15.38 -19.98 -27.48
C LEU A 31 15.29 -18.73 -26.60
N LYS A 32 15.62 -17.54 -27.13
CA LYS A 32 15.67 -16.31 -26.34
C LYS A 32 14.29 -15.71 -26.14
N ASN A 33 13.45 -15.77 -27.18
CA ASN A 33 12.13 -15.12 -27.19
C ASN A 33 11.00 -16.13 -27.52
N PRO A 34 10.80 -17.18 -26.71
CA PRO A 34 9.63 -18.03 -26.89
C PRO A 34 8.33 -17.28 -26.58
N ILE A 35 7.24 -17.71 -27.19
CA ILE A 35 5.90 -17.21 -26.87
C ILE A 35 5.41 -17.95 -25.63
N ILE A 36 5.28 -17.25 -24.50
CA ILE A 36 4.79 -17.82 -23.24
C ILE A 36 3.34 -17.40 -23.03
N ASP A 37 2.43 -18.39 -23.00
CA ASP A 37 1.02 -18.20 -22.70
C ASP A 37 0.72 -18.49 -21.22
N TRP A 38 0.42 -17.41 -20.50
CA TRP A 38 0.08 -17.39 -19.08
C TRP A 38 -1.43 -17.50 -18.81
N SER A 39 -2.29 -17.54 -19.84
CA SER A 39 -3.74 -17.43 -19.71
C SER A 39 -4.40 -18.53 -18.87
N ARG A 40 -3.69 -19.65 -18.69
CA ARG A 40 -4.14 -20.82 -17.91
C ARG A 40 -3.37 -20.97 -16.58
N MET A 41 -2.56 -19.98 -16.22
CA MET A 41 -1.96 -19.86 -14.90
C MET A 41 -2.79 -18.89 -14.07
N PHE A 42 -3.07 -19.27 -12.83
CA PHE A 42 -3.77 -18.43 -11.87
C PHE A 42 -2.91 -18.26 -10.63
N VAL A 43 -2.93 -17.06 -10.08
CA VAL A 43 -2.28 -16.75 -8.81
C VAL A 43 -3.35 -16.37 -7.80
N THR A 44 -3.37 -17.10 -6.69
CA THR A 44 -4.21 -16.78 -5.54
C THR A 44 -3.35 -16.12 -4.47
N TYR A 45 -3.79 -14.98 -3.97
CA TYR A 45 -3.11 -14.23 -2.92
C TYR A 45 -3.80 -14.56 -1.59
N GLY A 46 -3.03 -14.98 -0.59
CA GLY A 46 -3.53 -15.06 0.77
C GLY A 46 -3.50 -13.70 1.47
N ASP A 47 -3.92 -13.68 2.73
CA ASP A 47 -3.96 -12.46 3.51
C ASP A 47 -2.57 -11.92 3.81
N ALA A 48 -2.44 -10.59 3.79
CA ALA A 48 -1.22 -9.91 4.18
C ALA A 48 -1.02 -10.01 5.69
N THR A 49 0.13 -10.51 6.11
CA THR A 49 0.56 -10.49 7.51
C THR A 49 1.51 -9.33 7.71
N TYR A 50 1.27 -8.57 8.77
CA TYR A 50 2.10 -7.42 9.13
C TYR A 50 2.90 -7.73 10.38
N ALA A 51 4.17 -7.37 10.37
CA ALA A 51 4.97 -7.41 11.57
C ALA A 51 4.34 -6.50 12.63
N ALA A 52 4.14 -7.03 13.83
CA ALA A 52 3.68 -6.23 14.95
C ALA A 52 4.68 -5.09 15.18
N PRO A 53 4.22 -3.84 15.31
CA PRO A 53 5.13 -2.74 15.59
C PRO A 53 5.80 -2.97 16.95
N VAL A 54 7.11 -2.73 17.03
CA VAL A 54 7.92 -2.93 18.25
C VAL A 54 7.42 -2.07 19.42
N ALA A 55 6.78 -0.94 19.11
CA ALA A 55 6.00 -0.13 20.03
C ALA A 55 4.80 0.48 19.27
N PRO A 56 3.65 0.68 19.93
CA PRO A 56 2.55 1.42 19.32
C PRO A 56 3.03 2.82 18.93
N PRO A 57 2.75 3.28 17.69
CA PRO A 57 3.16 4.61 17.28
C PRO A 57 2.48 5.65 18.18
N VAL A 58 3.22 6.68 18.59
CA VAL A 58 2.69 7.79 19.37
C VAL A 58 2.17 8.82 18.37
N PRO A 59 0.85 9.06 18.32
CA PRO A 59 0.29 10.00 17.37
C PRO A 59 0.78 11.43 17.68
N VAL A 60 1.02 12.21 16.63
CA VAL A 60 1.47 13.59 16.75
C VAL A 60 0.27 14.52 16.59
N SER A 61 0.06 15.37 17.58
CA SER A 61 -0.98 16.41 17.53
C SER A 61 -0.42 17.70 16.96
N HIS A 62 -1.17 18.28 16.03
CA HIS A 62 -0.84 19.58 15.43
C HIS A 62 -1.98 20.55 15.68
N VAL A 63 -1.68 21.71 16.29
CA VAL A 63 -2.60 22.86 16.30
C VAL A 63 -2.53 23.52 14.94
N LEU A 64 -3.65 23.57 14.25
CA LEU A 64 -3.73 23.95 12.85
C LEU A 64 -4.22 25.37 12.65
N PHE A 65 -5.05 25.81 13.58
CA PHE A 65 -5.67 27.11 13.58
C PHE A 65 -5.99 27.49 15.03
N SER A 66 -5.82 28.77 15.36
CA SER A 66 -6.17 29.34 16.65
C SER A 66 -6.90 30.66 16.41
N ALA A 67 -8.10 30.81 16.96
CA ALA A 67 -8.85 32.05 17.00
C ALA A 67 -9.13 32.47 18.44
N VAL A 68 -9.17 33.77 18.69
CA VAL A 68 -9.56 34.32 20.00
C VAL A 68 -10.82 35.16 19.79
N PHE A 69 -11.86 34.84 20.56
CA PHE A 69 -13.12 35.56 20.59
C PHE A 69 -13.21 36.32 21.90
N ALA A 70 -13.20 37.65 21.85
CA ALA A 70 -13.27 38.50 23.04
C ALA A 70 -14.66 39.11 23.19
N ASN A 71 -15.18 39.18 24.41
CA ASN A 71 -16.46 39.82 24.70
C ASN A 71 -16.29 40.92 25.76
N ASN A 72 -16.12 42.16 25.28
CA ASN A 72 -16.01 43.35 26.12
C ASN A 72 -17.39 43.96 26.43
N THR A 73 -18.48 43.24 26.21
CA THR A 73 -19.85 43.75 26.41
C THR A 73 -20.49 43.15 27.66
N PRO A 74 -21.52 43.78 28.24
CA PRO A 74 -22.12 43.33 29.50
C PRO A 74 -23.03 42.09 29.35
N SER A 75 -23.13 41.49 28.17
CA SER A 75 -23.98 40.33 27.91
C SER A 75 -23.22 39.25 27.13
N PRO A 76 -23.52 37.95 27.34
CA PRO A 76 -22.87 36.87 26.59
C PRO A 76 -23.05 37.06 25.08
N GLN A 77 -22.00 36.75 24.32
CA GLN A 77 -22.01 36.81 22.86
C GLN A 77 -21.71 35.43 22.27
N THR A 78 -22.43 35.05 21.23
CA THR A 78 -22.21 33.79 20.51
C THR A 78 -21.59 34.07 19.15
N TYR A 79 -20.42 33.48 18.92
CA TYR A 79 -19.66 33.56 17.68
C TYR A 79 -19.79 32.24 16.90
N ALA A 80 -19.94 32.35 15.59
CA ALA A 80 -19.89 31.18 14.70
C ALA A 80 -18.45 30.97 14.20
N LEU A 81 -17.91 29.76 14.41
CA LEU A 81 -16.62 29.33 13.91
C LEU A 81 -16.82 28.27 12.83
N ARG A 82 -16.52 28.64 11.59
CA ARG A 82 -16.50 27.73 10.44
C ARG A 82 -15.10 27.63 9.88
N THR A 83 -14.58 26.40 9.82
CA THR A 83 -13.25 26.14 9.26
C THR A 83 -13.26 24.87 8.44
N GLU A 84 -12.56 24.88 7.33
CA GLU A 84 -12.33 23.72 6.49
C GLU A 84 -10.83 23.55 6.28
N ARG A 85 -10.36 22.30 6.24
CA ARG A 85 -8.99 21.97 5.91
C ARG A 85 -8.90 20.69 5.13
N GLN A 86 -7.94 20.66 4.22
CA GLN A 86 -7.52 19.44 3.54
C GLN A 86 -6.22 18.88 4.15
N THR A 87 -6.22 17.61 4.53
CA THR A 87 -4.99 16.85 4.84
C THR A 87 -4.72 15.82 3.76
N LYS A 88 -3.48 15.34 3.71
CA LYS A 88 -3.04 14.35 2.73
C LYS A 88 -2.55 13.11 3.46
N SER A 89 -3.30 12.03 3.34
CA SER A 89 -2.88 10.70 3.77
C SER A 89 -2.02 10.09 2.68
N SER A 90 -0.87 9.54 3.02
CA SER A 90 0.04 8.90 2.07
C SER A 90 0.35 7.49 2.52
N CYS A 91 0.39 6.52 1.62
CA CYS A 91 0.96 5.23 1.91
C CYS A 91 1.93 4.77 0.82
N THR A 92 3.12 4.36 1.23
CA THR A 92 4.21 3.90 0.36
C THR A 92 4.48 2.44 0.60
N VAL A 93 4.43 1.65 -0.47
CA VAL A 93 4.73 0.20 -0.44
C VAL A 93 6.00 -0.05 -1.23
N SER A 94 6.97 -0.70 -0.60
CA SER A 94 8.25 -1.08 -1.22
C SER A 94 8.46 -2.58 -1.08
N PHE A 95 8.85 -3.25 -2.17
CA PHE A 95 9.07 -4.70 -2.19
C PHE A 95 10.53 -5.03 -1.93
N SER A 96 10.79 -5.93 -0.98
CA SER A 96 12.11 -6.49 -0.72
C SER A 96 12.28 -7.88 -1.32
N LYS A 97 11.17 -8.61 -1.54
CA LYS A 97 11.14 -9.89 -2.24
C LYS A 97 9.85 -10.00 -3.06
N THR A 98 9.96 -10.21 -4.37
CA THR A 98 8.80 -10.32 -5.27
C THR A 98 9.14 -11.15 -6.53
N TYR A 99 8.15 -11.37 -7.39
CA TYR A 99 8.31 -12.05 -8.68
C TYR A 99 7.64 -11.25 -9.80
N SER A 100 8.06 -11.46 -11.04
CA SER A 100 7.42 -10.88 -12.24
C SER A 100 7.17 -11.93 -13.32
N PHE A 101 6.10 -11.77 -14.08
CA PHE A 101 5.85 -12.50 -15.32
C PHE A 101 5.07 -11.60 -16.29
N GLY A 102 5.41 -11.62 -17.59
CA GLY A 102 4.88 -10.64 -18.52
C GLY A 102 5.32 -9.22 -18.16
N VAL A 103 4.35 -8.29 -18.17
CA VAL A 103 4.58 -6.86 -17.92
C VAL A 103 4.17 -6.43 -16.51
N ALA A 104 3.56 -7.31 -15.71
CA ALA A 104 2.86 -6.92 -14.49
C ALA A 104 3.04 -7.88 -13.31
N ILE A 105 3.01 -7.28 -12.12
CA ILE A 105 2.79 -7.93 -10.84
C ILE A 105 1.45 -7.42 -10.35
N SER A 106 0.43 -8.27 -10.27
CA SER A 106 -0.79 -7.92 -9.53
C SER A 106 -0.63 -8.41 -8.09
N LEU A 107 -0.93 -7.59 -7.09
CA LEU A 107 -0.94 -7.99 -5.69
C LEU A 107 -2.08 -7.25 -4.99
N ARG A 108 -2.90 -7.95 -4.23
CA ARG A 108 -3.88 -7.28 -3.36
C ARG A 108 -3.26 -7.17 -1.96
N LEU A 109 -2.86 -5.97 -1.57
CA LEU A 109 -2.43 -5.66 -0.21
C LEU A 109 -3.59 -4.94 0.52
N THR A 110 -3.89 -5.32 1.75
CA THR A 110 -4.87 -4.64 2.60
C THR A 110 -4.14 -3.81 3.64
N PRO A 111 -4.59 -2.59 3.98
CA PRO A 111 -3.91 -1.78 4.99
C PRO A 111 -3.76 -2.52 6.35
N PRO A 112 -2.69 -2.25 7.12
CA PRO A 112 -2.34 -3.00 8.32
C PRO A 112 -3.30 -2.82 9.52
N ASN A 113 -4.20 -1.84 9.48
CA ASN A 113 -5.13 -1.56 10.57
C ASN A 113 -6.46 -0.99 10.03
N PRO A 114 -7.62 -1.42 10.56
CA PRO A 114 -8.94 -0.86 10.26
C PRO A 114 -9.03 0.67 10.34
N VAL A 115 -8.28 1.32 11.25
CA VAL A 115 -8.24 2.80 11.35
C VAL A 115 -7.67 3.43 10.09
N ILE A 116 -6.64 2.83 9.50
CA ILE A 116 -6.09 3.28 8.23
C ILE A 116 -7.14 3.11 7.15
N GLU A 117 -7.76 1.94 7.06
CA GLU A 117 -8.78 1.68 6.04
C GLU A 117 -9.97 2.66 6.13
N ALA A 118 -10.49 2.89 7.33
CA ALA A 118 -11.61 3.80 7.59
C ALA A 118 -11.28 5.26 7.27
N ASN A 119 -10.09 5.74 7.69
CA ASN A 119 -9.74 7.16 7.59
C ASN A 119 -9.03 7.53 6.29
N SER A 120 -8.44 6.57 5.57
CA SER A 120 -7.74 6.84 4.31
C SER A 120 -8.55 6.49 3.07
N GLY A 121 -9.54 5.61 3.19
CA GLY A 121 -10.29 5.09 2.06
C GLY A 121 -9.43 4.31 1.04
N PHE A 122 -8.26 3.81 1.44
CA PHE A 122 -7.43 2.97 0.58
C PHE A 122 -8.14 1.63 0.30
N LYS A 123 -8.82 1.52 -0.85
CA LYS A 123 -9.35 0.25 -1.37
C LYS A 123 -8.25 -0.55 -2.06
N SER A 124 -8.29 -1.85 -1.83
CA SER A 124 -7.19 -2.82 -1.82
C SER A 124 -6.85 -3.43 -3.18
N ASP A 125 -6.39 -2.64 -4.15
CA ASP A 125 -5.84 -3.21 -5.40
C ASP A 125 -4.48 -2.58 -5.74
N PHE A 126 -3.41 -3.37 -5.63
CA PHE A 126 -2.06 -2.95 -6.01
C PHE A 126 -1.70 -3.64 -7.33
N THR A 127 -1.32 -2.86 -8.34
CA THR A 127 -0.78 -3.41 -9.58
C THR A 127 0.57 -2.77 -9.78
N ASN A 128 1.63 -3.53 -9.52
CA ASN A 128 3.01 -3.09 -9.66
C ASN A 128 3.52 -3.48 -11.06
N SER A 129 4.11 -2.53 -11.77
CA SER A 129 4.94 -2.81 -12.93
C SER A 129 6.41 -2.68 -12.49
N LYS A 130 7.09 -3.82 -12.36
CA LYS A 130 8.55 -3.93 -12.18
C LYS A 130 9.14 -3.42 -10.85
N GLY A 131 8.72 -4.00 -9.73
CA GLY A 131 9.53 -4.07 -8.50
C GLY A 131 9.88 -2.74 -7.82
N GLN A 132 9.32 -1.62 -8.27
CA GLN A 132 9.56 -0.30 -7.68
C GLN A 132 8.65 -0.06 -6.48
N SER A 133 9.09 0.84 -5.61
CA SER A 133 8.28 1.42 -4.54
C SER A 133 7.16 2.26 -5.15
N GLN A 134 5.94 2.11 -4.63
CA GLN A 134 4.78 2.88 -5.09
C GLN A 134 4.21 3.69 -3.93
N THR A 135 3.99 4.98 -4.16
CA THR A 135 3.37 5.89 -3.20
C THR A 135 1.98 6.27 -3.67
N PHE A 136 1.01 6.14 -2.77
CA PHE A 136 -0.36 6.54 -2.97
C PHE A 136 -0.70 7.67 -2.03
N GLU A 137 -1.53 8.58 -2.50
CA GLU A 137 -1.91 9.76 -1.75
C GLU A 137 -3.41 9.98 -1.90
N ARG A 138 -4.06 10.27 -0.77
CA ARG A 138 -5.48 10.60 -0.69
C ARG A 138 -5.63 11.87 0.11
N GLN A 139 -6.52 12.74 -0.35
CA GLN A 139 -6.86 13.95 0.39
C GLN A 139 -8.11 13.69 1.21
N LEU A 140 -8.10 14.13 2.47
CA LEU A 140 -9.26 14.15 3.34
C LEU A 140 -9.60 15.59 3.68
N VAL A 141 -10.88 15.92 3.61
CA VAL A 141 -11.40 17.25 3.96
C VAL A 141 -12.02 17.14 5.35
N TRP A 142 -11.54 18.00 6.24
CA TRP A 142 -12.00 18.17 7.61
C TRP A 142 -12.78 19.48 7.68
N SER A 143 -13.95 19.47 8.29
CA SER A 143 -14.79 20.65 8.42
C SER A 143 -15.35 20.75 9.83
N VAL A 144 -15.30 21.94 10.41
CA VAL A 144 -15.94 22.27 11.69
C VAL A 144 -16.90 23.41 11.48
N ASP A 145 -18.11 23.26 12.04
CA ASP A 145 -19.11 24.31 12.19
C ASP A 145 -19.55 24.33 13.67
N ASN A 146 -19.00 25.27 14.45
CA ASN A 146 -19.22 25.37 15.89
C ASN A 146 -19.77 26.75 16.27
N SER A 147 -20.58 26.80 17.33
CA SER A 147 -20.99 28.04 18.00
C SER A 147 -20.29 28.19 19.34
N ILE A 148 -19.52 29.26 19.52
CA ILE A 148 -18.75 29.55 20.73
C ILE A 148 -19.41 30.71 21.47
N THR A 149 -19.88 30.45 22.69
CA THR A 149 -20.45 31.48 23.56
C THR A 149 -19.38 32.00 24.50
N VAL A 150 -19.12 33.31 24.46
CA VAL A 150 -18.12 33.99 25.28
C VAL A 150 -18.82 34.85 26.34
N PRO A 151 -18.56 34.63 27.64
CA PRO A 151 -19.15 35.43 28.71
C PRO A 151 -18.67 36.91 28.72
N PRO A 152 -19.43 37.82 29.36
CA PRO A 152 -19.02 39.21 29.55
C PRO A 152 -17.67 39.33 30.25
N GLY A 153 -16.74 40.12 29.71
CA GLY A 153 -15.43 40.35 30.33
C GLY A 153 -14.42 39.22 30.12
N PHE A 154 -14.73 38.23 29.27
CA PHE A 154 -13.84 37.11 28.95
C PHE A 154 -13.43 37.11 27.48
N GLN A 155 -12.36 36.36 27.21
CA GLN A 155 -12.02 35.90 25.87
C GLN A 155 -11.93 34.36 25.87
N THR A 156 -12.38 33.75 24.78
CA THR A 156 -12.26 32.31 24.54
C THR A 156 -11.34 32.09 23.36
N LYS A 157 -10.23 31.38 23.58
CA LYS A 157 -9.35 30.88 22.54
C LYS A 157 -9.86 29.53 22.06
N ALA A 158 -10.11 29.40 20.76
CA ALA A 158 -10.48 28.16 20.10
C ALA A 158 -9.32 27.66 19.23
N GLU A 159 -8.85 26.45 19.51
CA GLU A 159 -7.78 25.79 18.78
C GLU A 159 -8.28 24.54 18.08
N LEU A 160 -8.14 24.51 16.75
CA LEU A 160 -8.39 23.31 15.97
C LEU A 160 -7.16 22.41 15.99
N VAL A 161 -7.32 21.20 16.53
CA VAL A 161 -6.25 20.21 16.65
C VAL A 161 -6.57 19.01 15.77
N ILE A 162 -5.59 18.59 14.97
CA ILE A 162 -5.65 17.30 14.28
C ILE A 162 -4.54 16.41 14.81
N LYS A 163 -4.90 15.16 15.08
CA LYS A 163 -4.00 14.11 15.46
C LYS A 163 -3.68 13.28 14.22
N GLU A 164 -2.40 13.25 13.85
CA GLU A 164 -1.90 12.39 12.79
C GLU A 164 -1.14 11.22 13.38
N ASP A 165 -1.18 10.10 12.69
CA ASP A 165 -0.44 8.90 13.05
C ASP A 165 0.31 8.35 11.85
N ASN A 166 1.31 7.52 12.14
CA ASN A 166 2.11 6.86 11.14
C ASN A 166 2.18 5.36 11.40
N TYR A 167 2.31 4.61 10.31
CA TYR A 167 2.59 3.20 10.33
C TYR A 167 3.87 2.96 9.52
N ASP A 168 4.84 2.28 10.10
CA ASP A 168 6.03 1.78 9.40
C ASP A 168 6.21 0.32 9.80
N GLY A 169 5.97 -0.60 8.87
CA GLY A 169 6.00 -2.03 9.16
C GLY A 169 6.29 -2.89 7.96
N GLN A 170 6.84 -4.06 8.25
CA GLN A 170 7.08 -5.10 7.25
C GLN A 170 5.81 -5.90 7.00
N PHE A 171 5.64 -6.37 5.77
CA PHE A 171 4.54 -7.26 5.40
C PHE A 171 5.05 -8.49 4.67
N GLU A 172 4.28 -9.57 4.78
CA GLU A 172 4.41 -10.77 3.98
C GLU A 172 3.07 -11.14 3.34
N VAL A 173 3.08 -11.54 2.08
CA VAL A 173 1.89 -12.04 1.38
C VAL A 173 2.21 -13.40 0.73
N PRO A 174 1.55 -14.49 1.13
CA PRO A 174 1.69 -15.76 0.44
C PRO A 174 0.95 -15.75 -0.90
N CYS A 175 1.65 -16.11 -1.97
CA CYS A 175 1.11 -16.27 -3.32
C CYS A 175 1.14 -17.76 -3.70
N PHE A 176 0.01 -18.29 -4.16
CA PHE A 176 -0.14 -19.69 -4.57
C PHE A 176 -0.38 -19.78 -6.07
N PHE A 177 0.38 -20.62 -6.75
CA PHE A 177 0.36 -20.74 -8.21
C PHE A 177 -0.33 -22.02 -8.63
N GLU A 178 -1.29 -21.91 -9.55
CA GLU A 178 -2.04 -23.06 -10.08
C GLU A 178 -2.19 -23.00 -11.60
N GLY A 179 -2.50 -24.15 -12.18
CA GLY A 179 -2.75 -24.29 -13.61
C GLY A 179 -1.53 -24.69 -14.43
N THR A 180 -1.57 -24.32 -15.71
CA THR A 180 -0.60 -24.78 -16.71
C THR A 180 -0.07 -23.62 -17.53
N ILE A 181 1.21 -23.69 -17.90
CA ILE A 181 1.83 -22.72 -18.80
C ILE A 181 2.13 -23.42 -20.13
N LEU A 182 1.91 -22.70 -21.23
CA LEU A 182 2.29 -23.15 -22.57
C LEU A 182 3.44 -22.29 -23.08
N VAL A 183 4.50 -22.92 -23.57
CA VAL A 183 5.66 -22.25 -24.15
C VAL A 183 5.80 -22.74 -25.59
N THR A 184 5.69 -21.83 -26.55
CA THR A 184 5.83 -22.13 -27.97
C THR A 184 7.12 -21.52 -28.50
N TYR A 185 7.94 -22.36 -29.13
CA TYR A 185 9.15 -21.96 -29.81
C TYR A 185 8.89 -21.84 -31.31
N GLU A 186 9.32 -20.72 -31.87
CA GLU A 186 9.34 -20.47 -33.30
C GLU A 186 10.79 -20.30 -33.77
N ASN A 187 11.05 -20.54 -35.05
CA ASN A 187 12.33 -20.21 -35.65
C ASN A 187 12.39 -18.71 -36.04
N LYS A 188 13.52 -18.26 -36.57
CA LYS A 188 13.69 -16.86 -37.00
C LYS A 188 12.72 -16.40 -38.12
N ARG A 189 12.07 -17.34 -38.79
CA ARG A 189 11.05 -17.10 -39.83
C ARG A 189 9.62 -17.12 -39.29
N ARG A 190 9.46 -17.25 -37.96
CA ARG A 190 8.16 -17.41 -37.27
C ARG A 190 7.43 -18.71 -37.62
N GLU A 191 8.17 -19.74 -37.99
CA GLU A 191 7.62 -21.09 -38.19
C GLU A 191 7.68 -21.85 -36.87
N HIS A 192 6.63 -22.63 -36.60
CA HIS A 192 6.50 -23.41 -35.37
C HIS A 192 7.55 -24.52 -35.27
N VAL A 193 8.29 -24.57 -34.16
CA VAL A 193 9.30 -25.62 -33.88
C VAL A 193 8.80 -26.62 -32.83
N GLY A 194 8.09 -26.14 -31.81
CA GLY A 194 7.51 -27.00 -30.79
C GLY A 194 6.77 -26.23 -29.70
N THR A 195 5.85 -26.91 -29.02
CA THR A 195 5.13 -26.38 -27.86
C THR A 195 5.31 -27.30 -26.66
N VAL A 196 5.74 -26.72 -25.55
CA VAL A 196 5.81 -27.40 -24.25
C VAL A 196 4.62 -26.93 -23.42
N ARG A 197 3.85 -27.89 -22.90
CA ARG A 197 2.75 -27.63 -21.96
C ARG A 197 3.04 -28.34 -20.66
N GLU A 198 3.14 -27.60 -19.56
CA GLU A 198 3.41 -28.22 -18.26
C GLU A 198 2.69 -27.53 -17.11
N HIS A 199 2.45 -28.29 -16.04
CA HIS A 199 1.80 -27.81 -14.82
C HIS A 199 2.77 -26.98 -13.98
N VAL A 200 2.31 -25.83 -13.45
CA VAL A 200 3.15 -24.90 -12.65
C VAL A 200 3.78 -25.58 -11.43
N LYS A 201 3.09 -26.57 -10.86
CA LYS A 201 3.61 -27.47 -9.81
C LYS A 201 4.98 -28.04 -10.15
N LYS A 202 5.17 -28.55 -11.37
CA LYS A 202 6.45 -29.14 -11.79
C LYS A 202 7.49 -28.09 -12.15
N ILE A 203 7.07 -27.01 -12.80
CA ILE A 203 7.96 -25.91 -13.21
C ILE A 203 8.60 -25.27 -11.97
N PHE A 204 7.82 -25.03 -10.91
CA PHE A 204 8.24 -24.28 -9.73
C PHE A 204 8.66 -25.15 -8.52
N ALA A 205 8.43 -26.47 -8.52
CA ALA A 205 8.68 -27.38 -7.37
C ALA A 205 10.09 -27.34 -6.76
N LYS A 206 11.10 -26.83 -7.49
CA LYS A 206 12.50 -26.76 -7.06
C LYS A 206 13.17 -25.44 -7.40
N GLN A 207 12.38 -24.42 -7.71
CA GLN A 207 12.91 -23.12 -8.10
C GLN A 207 13.20 -22.28 -6.87
N ARG A 208 14.25 -21.45 -6.97
CA ARG A 208 14.66 -20.57 -5.88
C ARG A 208 13.48 -19.71 -5.45
N GLY A 209 13.27 -19.60 -4.13
CA GLY A 209 12.24 -18.74 -3.54
C GLY A 209 10.85 -19.35 -3.46
N PHE A 210 10.60 -20.51 -4.09
CA PHE A 210 9.35 -21.26 -3.97
C PHE A 210 9.43 -22.33 -2.89
N THR A 211 8.33 -22.49 -2.16
CA THR A 211 8.04 -23.65 -1.31
C THR A 211 6.75 -24.32 -1.80
N THR A 212 6.26 -25.31 -1.07
CA THR A 212 4.99 -25.98 -1.41
C THR A 212 4.03 -25.83 -0.24
N ASP A 213 2.75 -25.61 -0.52
CA ASP A 213 1.71 -25.65 0.51
C ASP A 213 1.22 -27.09 0.79
N ASP A 214 0.28 -27.24 1.73
CA ASP A 214 -0.27 -28.54 2.13
C ASP A 214 -0.99 -29.29 0.99
N GLN A 215 -1.37 -28.58 -0.08
CA GLN A 215 -2.05 -29.13 -1.26
C GLN A 215 -1.07 -29.38 -2.43
N GLY A 216 0.23 -29.23 -2.19
CA GLY A 216 1.24 -29.45 -3.22
C GLY A 216 1.34 -28.30 -4.24
N ARG A 217 0.80 -27.12 -3.96
CA ARG A 217 0.87 -25.94 -4.84
C ARG A 217 2.15 -25.15 -4.57
N PRO A 218 2.85 -24.65 -5.61
CA PRO A 218 3.96 -23.73 -5.42
C PRO A 218 3.49 -22.49 -4.67
N LYS A 219 4.23 -22.17 -3.62
CA LYS A 219 4.00 -21.03 -2.73
C LYS A 219 5.21 -20.10 -2.81
N PHE A 220 4.96 -18.82 -3.05
CA PHE A 220 5.97 -17.77 -3.00
C PHE A 220 5.59 -16.76 -1.92
N ILE A 221 6.52 -16.39 -1.04
CA ILE A 221 6.28 -15.33 -0.06
C ILE A 221 6.81 -14.01 -0.63
N VAL A 222 5.90 -13.12 -0.98
CA VAL A 222 6.22 -11.72 -1.28
C VAL A 222 6.47 -11.00 0.04
N LYS A 223 7.55 -10.21 0.11
CA LYS A 223 7.90 -9.41 1.28
C LYS A 223 8.13 -7.97 0.91
N GLY A 224 7.84 -7.08 1.85
CA GLY A 224 8.11 -5.67 1.68
C GLY A 224 7.92 -4.87 2.96
N CYS A 225 7.94 -3.55 2.79
CA CYS A 225 7.62 -2.58 3.84
C CYS A 225 6.48 -1.69 3.37
N CYS A 226 5.64 -1.30 4.31
CA CYS A 226 4.51 -0.40 4.13
C CYS A 226 4.69 0.78 5.09
N LYS A 227 4.69 2.00 4.54
CA LYS A 227 4.84 3.25 5.29
C LYS A 227 3.64 4.14 5.03
N CYS A 228 2.73 4.25 6.00
CA CYS A 228 1.57 5.10 5.88
C CYS A 228 1.63 6.30 6.86
N ARG A 229 1.06 7.43 6.45
CA ARG A 229 0.77 8.61 7.28
C ARG A 229 -0.69 8.99 7.04
N PHE A 230 -1.44 9.20 8.11
CA PHE A 230 -2.89 9.44 8.03
C PHE A 230 -3.39 10.27 9.23
N GLY A 231 -4.49 10.98 9.02
CA GLY A 231 -5.19 11.65 10.12
C GLY A 231 -6.05 10.65 10.91
N VAL A 232 -6.09 10.82 12.23
CA VAL A 232 -6.81 9.94 13.16
C VAL A 232 -8.03 10.63 13.74
N GLU A 233 -7.86 11.87 14.18
CA GLU A 233 -8.83 12.56 15.01
C GLU A 233 -8.75 14.07 14.78
N GLN A 234 -9.90 14.72 14.91
CA GLN A 234 -10.04 16.16 14.91
C GLN A 234 -10.76 16.59 16.18
N SER A 235 -10.23 17.60 16.87
CA SER A 235 -10.86 18.20 18.04
C SER A 235 -10.75 19.72 18.03
N VAL A 236 -11.64 20.39 18.77
CA VAL A 236 -11.58 21.83 19.03
C VAL A 236 -11.40 22.03 20.52
N ASN A 237 -10.25 22.59 20.91
CA ASN A 237 -9.96 22.93 22.29
C ASN A 237 -10.37 24.37 22.55
N LEU A 238 -11.21 24.59 23.57
CA LEU A 238 -11.60 25.92 24.01
C LEU A 238 -10.88 26.23 25.32
N THR A 239 -10.24 27.39 25.40
CA THR A 239 -9.61 27.92 26.62
C THR A 239 -10.17 29.29 26.91
N GLU A 240 -10.78 29.47 28.08
CA GLU A 240 -11.39 30.72 28.49
C GLU A 240 -10.50 31.46 29.48
N THR A 241 -10.30 32.76 29.26
CA THR A 241 -9.48 33.62 30.12
C THR A 241 -10.16 34.97 30.32
N PRO A 242 -10.10 35.60 31.51
CA PRO A 242 -10.54 36.97 31.71
C PRO A 242 -9.80 37.94 30.78
N LEU A 243 -10.48 39.00 30.34
CA LEU A 243 -9.81 40.13 29.70
C LEU A 243 -9.02 40.89 30.76
N ALA A 244 -7.80 41.31 30.44
CA ALA A 244 -7.04 42.14 31.35
C ALA A 244 -7.79 43.47 31.54
N ASP A 245 -7.99 43.88 32.79
CA ASP A 245 -8.52 45.20 33.10
C ASP A 245 -7.52 46.25 32.61
N GLU A 246 -7.84 46.97 31.53
CA GLU A 246 -7.08 48.14 31.08
C GLU A 246 -7.22 49.36 32.01
N ASN A 247 -7.72 49.20 33.24
CA ASN A 247 -7.90 50.30 34.19
C ASN A 247 -7.42 49.94 35.59
N VAL A 248 -6.11 50.04 35.81
CA VAL A 248 -5.55 50.45 37.10
C VAL A 248 -4.40 51.44 36.81
N GLU A 249 -4.77 52.68 36.44
CA GLU A 249 -3.98 53.88 36.69
C GLU A 249 -4.86 54.90 37.44
#